data_AF-A0A9D8NJI0-F1
#
_entry.id   AF-A0A9D8NJI0-F1
#
_cell.length_a   1.000
_cell.length_b   1.000
_cell.length_c   1.000
_cell.angle_alpha   90.00
_cell.angle_beta   90.00
_cell.angle_gamma   90.00
#
_symmetry.space_group_name_H-M   'P 1'
#
loop_
_entity.id
_entity.type
_entity.pdbx_description
1 polymer ?
#
loop_
_entity_poly.entity_id
_entity_poly.type
_entity_poly.pdbx_seq_one_letter_code
_entity_poly.pdbx_strand_id
1 'polypeptide(L)'
;MINKFSYTLLLSVLVITPLFFLPFTPEDPFLLPKRAVSTLLACGIIIIVFFPADKLLTTLSSSLFLASLLLLTCFAVTIPYSTNYHEGFDELKRWACLLTLFLAASQIKWTRSVIMPLFIVCIGISCFISIYALMEYMELISFYPCELSKKRIYSFFGYHNILAQYLSITVLWGLGILVNTTSFKLKIITIPCIILSFLALFVTFCRGGMVSTVIGGIFFIIYYIVIKSKNLPLRKTGLIIAQKKKLIVLSVILSIIFLLPLAVFWNKFPVYHKKTVRRISSIISRKDNLRFVLWKDSLNMFRDAPIRGVGLGNYFIKYPLYKTGKWQWLTIDPHNELLHMATETGIVGLCGIGVFFVIITKRSLQNFRRRFTPEEKLLFLAPAAGCIATLSQSMVSYDLHSSASSVYFFIGLGMICSGESEETKTEPAFFTTLSKKILVIVPVVFVSLWGMYGEFKKFIGHYYYNTALHSLTQENPQECIAYSLKALRLQPYNSKYHRLISIAYEESGQQELAEQHYRKVLTLTPYHK
;
A
#
# COMPACT_ATOMS: atom_id res chain seq x y z
N MET A 1 -7.58 -10.64 27.15
CA MET A 1 -8.30 -11.15 25.96
C MET A 1 -8.27 -10.20 24.77
N ILE A 2 -8.63 -8.92 24.91
CA ILE A 2 -8.71 -7.94 23.81
C ILE A 2 -7.41 -7.88 22.97
N ASN A 3 -6.22 -7.78 23.58
CA ASN A 3 -4.96 -7.71 22.84
C ASN A 3 -4.67 -8.96 21.97
N LYS A 4 -5.12 -10.15 22.41
CA LYS A 4 -4.92 -11.40 21.64
C LYS A 4 -5.77 -11.40 20.37
N PHE A 5 -7.02 -10.94 20.47
CA PHE A 5 -7.94 -10.88 19.34
C PHE A 5 -7.56 -9.76 18.36
N SER A 6 -7.19 -8.57 18.85
CA SER A 6 -6.67 -7.47 18.02
C SER A 6 -5.43 -7.88 17.23
N TYR A 7 -4.52 -8.61 17.88
CA TYR A 7 -3.36 -9.20 17.23
C TYR A 7 -3.76 -10.21 16.16
N THR A 8 -4.66 -11.16 16.48
CA THR A 8 -5.13 -12.17 15.52
C THR A 8 -5.73 -11.50 14.28
N LEU A 9 -6.52 -10.45 14.45
CA LEU A 9 -7.16 -9.79 13.34
C LEU A 9 -6.16 -8.99 12.48
N LEU A 10 -5.20 -8.28 13.07
CA LEU A 10 -4.11 -7.66 12.30
C LEU A 10 -3.27 -8.70 11.55
N LEU A 11 -2.99 -9.84 12.19
CA LEU A 11 -2.32 -10.95 11.55
C LEU A 11 -3.15 -11.47 10.37
N SER A 12 -4.47 -11.59 10.51
CA SER A 12 -5.37 -11.94 9.41
C SER A 12 -5.30 -10.94 8.26
N VAL A 13 -5.22 -9.63 8.52
CA VAL A 13 -5.02 -8.63 7.44
C VAL A 13 -3.69 -8.87 6.72
N LEU A 14 -2.60 -9.03 7.46
CA LEU A 14 -1.27 -9.28 6.89
C LEU A 14 -1.19 -10.61 6.12
N VAL A 15 -1.99 -11.61 6.50
CA VAL A 15 -2.00 -12.93 5.84
C VAL A 15 -2.89 -12.92 4.59
N ILE A 16 -4.13 -12.44 4.73
CA ILE A 16 -5.16 -12.59 3.71
C ILE A 16 -4.93 -11.59 2.59
N THR A 17 -4.62 -10.32 2.89
CA THR A 17 -4.49 -9.28 1.85
C THR A 17 -3.45 -9.59 0.76
N PRO A 18 -2.22 -10.06 1.03
CA PRO A 18 -1.27 -10.37 -0.05
C PRO A 18 -1.66 -11.62 -0.87
N LEU A 19 -2.44 -12.54 -0.31
CA LEU A 19 -2.84 -13.78 -0.98
C LEU A 19 -4.19 -13.68 -1.71
N PHE A 20 -5.03 -12.72 -1.35
CA PHE A 20 -6.38 -12.61 -1.88
C PHE A 20 -6.40 -11.98 -3.28
N PHE A 21 -6.92 -12.70 -4.25
CA PHE A 21 -7.21 -12.20 -5.60
C PHE A 21 -8.42 -12.95 -6.14
N LEU A 22 -9.12 -12.36 -7.11
CA LEU A 22 -10.32 -12.95 -7.68
C LEU A 22 -10.18 -13.03 -9.20
N PRO A 23 -10.00 -14.25 -9.75
CA PRO A 23 -9.73 -14.42 -11.17
C PRO A 23 -10.91 -13.97 -12.07
N PHE A 24 -12.13 -14.03 -11.57
CA PHE A 24 -13.35 -13.73 -12.34
C PHE A 24 -13.68 -12.23 -12.50
N THR A 25 -12.78 -11.34 -12.05
CA THR A 25 -12.88 -9.89 -12.28
C THR A 25 -11.72 -9.40 -13.16
N PRO A 26 -11.73 -9.70 -14.48
CA PRO A 26 -10.56 -9.54 -15.37
C PRO A 26 -10.02 -8.10 -15.49
N GLU A 27 -10.84 -7.06 -15.33
CA GLU A 27 -10.33 -5.68 -15.35
C GLU A 27 -9.49 -5.31 -14.10
N ASP A 28 -9.86 -5.81 -12.92
CA ASP A 28 -9.11 -5.58 -11.68
C ASP A 28 -9.18 -6.79 -10.73
N PRO A 29 -8.46 -7.88 -11.05
CA PRO A 29 -8.50 -9.13 -10.28
C PRO A 29 -7.67 -9.06 -9.00
N PHE A 30 -6.88 -8.00 -8.81
CA PHE A 30 -5.92 -7.91 -7.72
C PHE A 30 -6.17 -6.74 -6.78
N LEU A 31 -6.33 -5.50 -7.27
CA LEU A 31 -6.35 -4.34 -6.38
C LEU A 31 -7.70 -4.23 -5.68
N LEU A 32 -8.79 -4.30 -6.43
CA LEU A 32 -10.15 -4.22 -5.88
C LEU A 32 -10.46 -5.33 -4.85
N PRO A 33 -10.20 -6.63 -5.12
CA PRO A 33 -10.44 -7.68 -4.12
C PRO A 33 -9.63 -7.48 -2.84
N LYS A 34 -8.35 -7.09 -2.96
CA LYS A 34 -7.47 -6.84 -1.81
C LYS A 34 -7.94 -5.66 -0.99
N ARG A 35 -8.42 -4.61 -1.66
CA ARG A 35 -9.00 -3.42 -1.04
C ARG A 35 -10.29 -3.74 -0.30
N ALA A 36 -11.18 -4.53 -0.90
CA ALA A 36 -12.42 -4.94 -0.25
C ALA A 36 -12.13 -5.75 1.03
N VAL A 37 -11.22 -6.73 0.96
CA VAL A 37 -10.88 -7.55 2.12
C VAL A 37 -10.10 -6.76 3.18
N SER A 38 -9.15 -5.90 2.80
CA SER A 38 -8.43 -5.07 3.78
C SER A 38 -9.38 -4.13 4.50
N THR A 39 -10.35 -3.54 3.79
CA THR A 39 -11.39 -2.68 4.37
C THR A 39 -12.32 -3.45 5.30
N LEU A 40 -12.80 -4.63 4.88
CA LEU A 40 -13.63 -5.51 5.72
C LEU A 40 -12.91 -5.84 7.04
N LEU A 41 -11.65 -6.25 6.95
CA LEU A 41 -10.89 -6.61 8.14
C LEU A 41 -10.57 -5.38 9.00
N ALA A 42 -10.24 -4.23 8.41
CA ALA A 42 -10.01 -2.99 9.14
C ALA A 42 -11.26 -2.49 9.88
N CYS A 43 -12.43 -2.58 9.25
CA CYS A 43 -13.70 -2.27 9.89
C CYS A 43 -14.01 -3.25 11.04
N GLY A 44 -13.68 -4.54 10.90
CA GLY A 44 -13.72 -5.49 12.01
C GLY A 44 -12.77 -5.09 13.16
N ILE A 45 -11.59 -4.58 12.83
CA ILE A 45 -10.60 -4.09 13.82
C ILE A 45 -11.18 -2.90 14.59
N ILE A 46 -11.82 -1.96 13.90
CA ILE A 46 -12.46 -0.81 14.54
C ILE A 46 -13.46 -1.27 15.60
N ILE A 47 -14.39 -2.15 15.22
CA ILE A 47 -15.48 -2.60 16.08
C ILE A 47 -14.93 -3.28 17.33
N ILE A 48 -13.82 -4.03 17.20
CA ILE A 48 -13.33 -4.93 18.26
C ILE A 48 -12.23 -4.29 19.11
N VAL A 49 -11.28 -3.58 18.51
CA VAL A 49 -10.19 -2.88 19.23
C VAL A 49 -10.75 -1.74 20.07
N PHE A 50 -11.76 -1.03 19.55
CA PHE A 50 -12.36 0.13 20.19
C PHE A 50 -13.67 -0.19 20.93
N PHE A 51 -14.08 -1.46 20.97
CA PHE A 51 -15.21 -1.91 21.79
C PHE A 51 -15.10 -1.49 23.26
N PRO A 52 -13.92 -1.56 23.93
CA PRO A 52 -13.74 -0.98 25.24
C PRO A 52 -13.64 0.54 25.07
N ALA A 53 -14.72 1.24 25.38
CA ALA A 53 -14.83 2.69 25.15
C ALA A 53 -13.70 3.50 25.81
N ASP A 54 -13.09 3.01 26.89
CA ASP A 54 -11.99 3.70 27.57
C ASP A 54 -10.73 3.73 26.68
N LYS A 55 -10.43 2.63 25.97
CA LYS A 55 -9.34 2.59 24.97
C LYS A 55 -9.64 3.48 23.76
N LEU A 56 -10.90 3.54 23.33
CA LEU A 56 -11.33 4.41 22.24
C LEU A 56 -11.12 5.87 22.62
N LEU A 57 -11.54 6.29 23.81
CA LEU A 57 -11.36 7.66 24.31
C LEU A 57 -9.87 8.04 24.46
N THR A 58 -9.03 7.15 24.97
CA THR A 58 -7.57 7.37 25.00
C THR A 58 -6.98 7.48 23.59
N THR A 59 -7.47 6.69 22.64
CA THR A 59 -7.00 6.77 21.25
C THR A 59 -7.41 8.09 20.62
N LEU A 60 -8.67 8.51 20.78
CA LEU A 60 -9.20 9.76 20.26
C LEU A 60 -8.52 11.01 20.82
N SER A 61 -7.94 10.90 22.02
CA SER A 61 -7.17 11.99 22.65
C SER A 61 -5.67 11.95 22.32
N SER A 62 -5.20 10.90 21.63
CA SER A 62 -3.79 10.77 21.28
C SER A 62 -3.37 11.74 20.18
N SER A 63 -2.12 12.21 20.26
CA SER A 63 -1.48 13.01 19.22
C SER A 63 -1.46 12.30 17.85
N LEU A 64 -1.42 10.96 17.85
CA LEU A 64 -1.48 10.16 16.63
C LEU A 64 -2.86 10.20 15.96
N PHE A 65 -3.94 10.13 16.74
CA PHE A 65 -5.30 10.27 16.21
C PHE A 65 -5.53 11.67 15.65
N LEU A 66 -5.14 12.72 16.39
CA LEU A 66 -5.25 14.10 15.90
C LEU A 66 -4.47 14.32 14.60
N ALA A 67 -3.28 13.72 14.47
CA ALA A 67 -2.51 13.74 13.23
C ALA A 67 -3.24 13.04 12.08
N SER A 68 -3.80 11.84 12.33
CA SER A 68 -4.58 11.10 11.34
C SER A 68 -5.86 11.85 10.92
N LEU A 69 -6.57 12.46 11.88
CA LEU A 69 -7.78 13.23 11.63
C LEU A 69 -7.47 14.50 10.83
N LEU A 70 -6.39 15.21 11.18
CA LEU A 70 -5.93 16.37 10.43
C LEU A 70 -5.59 15.99 8.98
N LEU A 71 -4.85 14.90 8.77
CA LEU A 71 -4.54 14.39 7.45
C LEU A 71 -5.81 14.11 6.62
N LEU A 72 -6.77 13.39 7.21
CA LEU A 72 -8.05 13.12 6.55
C LEU A 72 -8.84 14.40 6.27
N THR A 73 -8.79 15.37 7.17
CA THR A 73 -9.46 16.67 6.99
C THR A 73 -8.83 17.44 5.83
N CYS A 74 -7.51 17.50 5.75
CA CYS A 74 -6.80 18.11 4.63
C CYS A 74 -7.18 17.45 3.28
N PHE A 75 -7.36 16.13 3.26
CA PHE A 75 -7.84 15.41 2.06
C PHE A 75 -9.32 15.68 1.77
N ALA A 76 -10.17 15.71 2.80
CA ALA A 76 -11.60 15.96 2.63
C ALA A 76 -11.90 17.37 2.09
N VAL A 77 -11.12 18.37 2.51
CA VAL A 77 -11.25 19.77 2.04
C VAL A 77 -10.98 19.91 0.54
N THR A 78 -10.32 18.95 -0.10
CA THR A 78 -10.05 19.01 -1.54
C THR A 78 -11.18 18.42 -2.39
N ILE A 79 -12.05 17.59 -1.81
CA ILE A 79 -13.16 16.91 -2.51
C ILE A 79 -14.10 17.89 -3.22
N PRO A 80 -14.52 19.04 -2.64
CA PRO A 80 -15.36 20.01 -3.34
C PRO A 80 -14.78 20.56 -4.65
N TYR A 81 -13.49 20.33 -4.93
CA TYR A 81 -12.84 20.73 -6.17
C TYR A 81 -12.69 19.59 -7.18
N SER A 82 -13.10 18.37 -6.82
CA SER A 82 -13.13 17.20 -7.69
C SER A 82 -14.12 17.37 -8.84
N THR A 83 -13.79 16.82 -10.00
CA THR A 83 -14.75 16.69 -11.13
C THR A 83 -15.79 15.61 -10.79
N ASN A 84 -15.32 14.49 -10.24
CA ASN A 84 -16.16 13.43 -9.72
C ASN A 84 -15.92 13.29 -8.21
N TYR A 85 -16.85 13.82 -7.42
CA TYR A 85 -16.80 13.75 -5.96
C TYR A 85 -16.82 12.33 -5.42
N HIS A 86 -17.41 11.38 -6.16
CA HIS A 86 -17.51 9.98 -5.72
C HIS A 86 -16.15 9.29 -5.67
N GLU A 87 -15.23 9.62 -6.60
CA GLU A 87 -13.85 9.15 -6.54
C GLU A 87 -13.11 9.73 -5.32
N GLY A 88 -13.37 11.01 -5.00
CA GLY A 88 -12.80 11.67 -3.82
C GLY A 88 -13.26 11.03 -2.50
N PHE A 89 -14.56 10.79 -2.33
CA PHE A 89 -15.05 10.06 -1.15
C PHE A 89 -14.52 8.64 -1.09
N ASP A 90 -14.31 8.01 -2.25
CA ASP A 90 -13.78 6.67 -2.30
C ASP A 90 -12.34 6.58 -1.82
N GLU A 91 -11.48 7.46 -2.31
CA GLU A 91 -10.10 7.55 -1.86
C GLU A 91 -9.99 7.98 -0.39
N LEU A 92 -10.86 8.88 0.08
CA LEU A 92 -10.92 9.27 1.48
C LEU A 92 -11.23 8.07 2.40
N LYS A 93 -12.18 7.21 2.01
CA LYS A 93 -12.48 5.96 2.76
C LYS A 93 -11.27 5.03 2.81
N ARG A 94 -10.54 4.87 1.71
CA ARG A 94 -9.33 4.03 1.66
C ARG A 94 -8.28 4.54 2.64
N TRP A 95 -8.01 5.85 2.65
CA TRP A 95 -7.09 6.47 3.61
C TRP A 95 -7.56 6.30 5.06
N ALA A 96 -8.86 6.47 5.33
CA ALA A 96 -9.41 6.26 6.67
C ALA A 96 -9.22 4.81 7.15
N CYS A 97 -9.39 3.83 6.27
CA CYS A 97 -9.12 2.42 6.55
C CYS A 97 -7.64 2.17 6.89
N LEU A 98 -6.71 2.73 6.11
CA LEU A 98 -5.27 2.56 6.37
C LEU A 98 -4.82 3.23 7.67
N LEU A 99 -5.30 4.44 7.95
CA LEU A 99 -5.01 5.15 9.20
C LEU A 99 -5.62 4.46 10.41
N THR A 100 -6.77 3.82 10.24
CA THR A 100 -7.37 2.96 11.27
C THR A 100 -6.45 1.78 11.61
N LEU A 101 -5.92 1.07 10.61
CA LEU A 101 -4.99 -0.04 10.84
C LEU A 101 -3.73 0.43 11.57
N PHE A 102 -3.21 1.59 11.18
CA PHE A 102 -2.10 2.25 11.88
C PHE A 102 -2.42 2.54 13.34
N LEU A 103 -3.55 3.19 13.62
CA LEU A 103 -3.98 3.51 14.98
C LEU A 103 -4.19 2.23 15.79
N ALA A 104 -4.86 1.22 15.25
CA ALA A 104 -5.06 -0.06 15.92
C ALA A 104 -3.72 -0.75 16.25
N ALA A 105 -2.77 -0.77 15.31
CA ALA A 105 -1.44 -1.31 15.55
C ALA A 105 -0.68 -0.51 16.62
N SER A 106 -0.86 0.82 16.70
CA SER A 106 -0.23 1.65 17.73
C SER A 106 -0.71 1.36 19.16
N GLN A 107 -1.92 0.80 19.31
CA GLN A 107 -2.52 0.47 20.62
C GLN A 107 -2.12 -0.92 21.15
N ILE A 108 -1.42 -1.73 20.35
CA ILE A 108 -0.99 -3.06 20.77
C ILE A 108 0.33 -2.96 21.54
N LYS A 109 0.41 -3.68 22.67
CA LYS A 109 1.66 -3.90 23.38
C LYS A 109 2.47 -4.97 22.65
N TRP A 110 3.39 -4.53 21.82
CA TRP A 110 4.19 -5.41 20.98
C TRP A 110 5.38 -6.00 21.74
N THR A 111 5.11 -7.06 22.50
CA THR A 111 6.17 -7.84 23.14
C THR A 111 6.86 -8.77 22.13
N ARG A 112 8.03 -9.28 22.50
CA ARG A 112 8.73 -10.33 21.73
C ARG A 112 7.83 -11.52 21.38
N SER A 113 6.96 -11.94 22.31
CA SER A 113 6.03 -13.06 22.12
C SER A 113 4.94 -12.79 21.08
N VAL A 114 4.70 -11.53 20.73
CA VAL A 114 3.68 -11.10 19.75
C VAL A 114 4.35 -10.76 18.41
N ILE A 115 5.44 -10.00 18.43
CA ILE A 115 6.16 -9.60 17.20
C ILE A 115 6.78 -10.81 16.50
N MET A 116 7.46 -11.71 17.25
CA MET A 116 8.24 -12.77 16.62
C MET A 116 7.37 -13.75 15.82
N PRO A 117 6.23 -14.27 16.33
CA PRO A 117 5.34 -15.10 15.52
C PRO A 117 4.79 -14.38 14.29
N LEU A 118 4.47 -13.08 14.42
CA LEU A 118 4.01 -12.28 13.28
C LEU A 118 5.07 -12.22 12.18
N PHE A 119 6.32 -11.90 12.51
CA PHE A 119 7.40 -11.91 11.50
C PHE A 119 7.59 -13.29 10.87
N ILE A 120 7.51 -14.37 11.66
CA ILE A 120 7.63 -15.75 11.16
C ILE A 120 6.52 -16.07 10.16
N VAL A 121 5.27 -15.68 10.45
CA VAL A 121 4.14 -15.88 9.53
C VAL A 121 4.33 -15.04 8.27
N CYS A 122 4.67 -13.75 8.40
CA CYS A 122 4.88 -12.86 7.26
C CYS A 122 6.01 -13.34 6.34
N ILE A 123 7.16 -13.79 6.89
CA ILE A 123 8.26 -14.31 6.07
C ILE A 123 7.91 -15.67 5.44
N GLY A 124 7.11 -16.50 6.11
CA GLY A 124 6.61 -17.75 5.55
C GLY A 124 5.70 -17.52 4.34
N ILE A 125 4.77 -16.57 4.45
CA ILE A 125 3.89 -16.16 3.34
C ILE A 125 4.71 -15.51 2.21
N SER A 126 5.67 -14.66 2.57
CA SER A 126 6.62 -14.10 1.61
C SER A 126 7.36 -15.19 0.85
N CYS A 127 7.83 -16.24 1.54
CA CYS A 127 8.50 -17.37 0.93
C CYS A 127 7.58 -18.11 -0.06
N PHE A 128 6.33 -18.36 0.30
CA PHE A 128 5.34 -18.98 -0.58
C PHE A 128 5.11 -18.14 -1.85
N ILE A 129 4.85 -16.84 -1.69
CA ILE A 129 4.68 -15.89 -2.81
C ILE A 129 5.93 -15.83 -3.68
N SER A 130 7.11 -15.91 -3.07
CA SER A 130 8.40 -15.85 -3.76
C SER A 130 8.68 -17.10 -4.57
N ILE A 131 8.35 -18.28 -4.05
CA ILE A 131 8.42 -19.54 -4.81
C ILE A 131 7.48 -19.45 -6.01
N TYR A 132 6.25 -18.97 -5.83
CA TYR A 132 5.31 -18.78 -6.93
C TYR A 132 5.86 -17.81 -7.99
N ALA A 133 6.39 -16.65 -7.57
CA ALA A 133 7.00 -15.66 -8.47
C ALA A 133 8.20 -16.23 -9.25
N LEU A 134 9.02 -17.06 -8.62
CA LEU A 134 10.13 -17.75 -9.27
C LEU A 134 9.67 -18.85 -10.21
N MET A 135 8.61 -19.59 -9.88
CA MET A 135 8.01 -20.57 -10.79
C MET A 135 7.39 -19.91 -12.01
N GLU A 136 6.74 -18.75 -11.84
CA GLU A 136 6.23 -17.90 -12.92
C GLU A 136 7.38 -17.40 -13.81
N TYR A 137 8.49 -16.96 -13.21
CA TYR A 137 9.70 -16.56 -13.94
C TYR A 137 10.31 -17.70 -14.77
N MET A 138 10.33 -18.91 -14.20
CA MET A 138 10.88 -20.12 -14.84
C MET A 138 9.90 -20.76 -15.85
N GLU A 139 8.75 -20.13 -16.10
CA GLU A 139 7.68 -20.63 -16.98
C GLU A 139 7.13 -22.01 -16.58
N LEU A 140 7.35 -22.44 -15.33
CA LEU A 140 6.82 -23.70 -14.78
C LEU A 140 5.29 -23.63 -14.57
N ILE A 141 4.78 -22.42 -14.39
CA ILE A 141 3.35 -22.13 -14.24
C ILE A 141 2.99 -20.96 -15.15
N SER A 142 1.86 -21.07 -15.85
CA SER A 142 1.27 -19.95 -16.57
C SER A 142 0.24 -19.28 -15.67
N PHE A 143 0.39 -17.98 -15.41
CA PHE A 143 -0.61 -17.23 -14.67
C PHE A 143 -1.87 -17.03 -15.54
N TYR A 144 -3.02 -17.51 -15.08
CA TYR A 144 -4.34 -17.37 -15.74
C TYR A 144 -5.35 -16.90 -14.66
N PRO A 145 -6.32 -16.01 -14.97
CA PRO A 145 -6.99 -15.79 -16.25
C PRO A 145 -6.98 -14.32 -16.69
N CYS A 146 -5.81 -13.71 -16.70
CA CYS A 146 -5.67 -12.39 -17.30
C CYS A 146 -4.57 -12.51 -18.32
N GLU A 147 -4.85 -12.16 -19.58
CA GLU A 147 -3.90 -12.08 -20.69
C GLU A 147 -2.83 -10.99 -20.47
N LEU A 148 -2.44 -10.77 -19.22
CA LEU A 148 -1.37 -9.89 -18.79
C LEU A 148 -0.09 -10.32 -19.50
N SER A 149 0.62 -9.31 -20.00
CA SER A 149 1.82 -9.50 -20.80
C SER A 149 2.79 -10.49 -20.13
N LYS A 150 3.09 -11.62 -20.80
CA LYS A 150 4.13 -12.62 -20.41
C LYS A 150 5.55 -12.06 -20.21
N LYS A 151 5.74 -10.73 -20.24
CA LYS A 151 7.04 -10.05 -20.20
C LYS A 151 7.47 -9.67 -18.78
N ARG A 152 6.61 -9.82 -17.76
CA ARG A 152 6.89 -9.44 -16.36
C ARG A 152 6.22 -10.42 -15.40
N ILE A 153 6.80 -10.54 -14.21
CA ILE A 153 6.27 -11.36 -13.12
C ILE A 153 5.27 -10.54 -12.31
N TYR A 154 4.08 -11.07 -12.11
CA TYR A 154 3.02 -10.40 -11.36
C TYR A 154 2.69 -11.10 -10.04
N SER A 155 2.90 -12.42 -9.96
CA SER A 155 2.53 -13.25 -8.80
C SER A 155 1.10 -12.92 -8.33
N PHE A 156 0.87 -12.91 -7.02
CA PHE A 156 -0.43 -12.58 -6.42
C PHE A 156 -0.79 -11.08 -6.46
N PHE A 157 0.00 -10.20 -7.10
CA PHE A 157 -0.11 -8.75 -6.93
C PHE A 157 -0.57 -7.98 -8.18
N GLY A 158 -0.58 -8.60 -9.35
CA GLY A 158 -1.01 -7.96 -10.61
C GLY A 158 -0.06 -6.90 -11.18
N TYR A 159 0.84 -6.37 -10.35
CA TYR A 159 1.84 -5.40 -10.74
C TYR A 159 3.19 -5.71 -10.07
N HIS A 160 4.24 -5.80 -10.87
CA HIS A 160 5.59 -6.15 -10.43
C HIS A 160 6.20 -5.16 -9.42
N ASN A 161 5.85 -3.87 -9.48
CA ASN A 161 6.31 -2.85 -8.54
C ASN A 161 5.67 -3.03 -7.15
N ILE A 162 4.40 -3.40 -7.10
CA ILE A 162 3.70 -3.68 -5.84
C ILE A 162 4.30 -4.92 -5.19
N LEU A 163 4.50 -6.01 -5.96
CA LEU A 163 5.18 -7.21 -5.49
C LEU A 163 6.57 -6.88 -4.94
N ALA A 164 7.35 -6.08 -5.67
CA ALA A 164 8.68 -5.66 -5.23
C ALA A 164 8.63 -4.89 -3.91
N GLN A 165 7.65 -4.00 -3.71
CA GLN A 165 7.53 -3.27 -2.44
C GLN A 165 7.19 -4.21 -1.28
N TYR A 166 6.25 -5.13 -1.49
CA TYR A 166 5.90 -6.14 -0.50
C TYR A 166 7.13 -6.96 -0.07
N LEU A 167 7.89 -7.48 -1.05
CA LEU A 167 9.11 -8.26 -0.80
C LEU A 167 10.19 -7.44 -0.10
N SER A 168 10.31 -6.14 -0.43
CA SER A 168 11.24 -5.22 0.24
C SER A 168 10.96 -5.15 1.74
N ILE A 169 9.68 -5.02 2.12
CA ILE A 169 9.26 -4.96 3.52
C ILE A 169 9.52 -6.30 4.22
N THR A 170 9.08 -7.42 3.62
CA THR A 170 9.16 -8.74 4.27
C THR A 170 10.60 -9.24 4.40
N VAL A 171 11.48 -8.97 3.45
CA VAL A 171 12.93 -9.24 3.56
C VAL A 171 13.51 -8.53 4.78
N LEU A 172 13.21 -7.24 4.96
CA LEU A 172 13.70 -6.45 6.09
C LEU A 172 13.07 -6.90 7.42
N TRP A 173 11.82 -7.33 7.43
CA TRP A 173 11.19 -7.93 8.62
C TRP A 173 11.82 -9.29 8.98
N GLY A 174 12.19 -10.09 7.98
CA GLY A 174 12.94 -11.34 8.17
C GLY A 174 14.28 -11.13 8.86
N LEU A 175 15.01 -10.05 8.53
CA LEU A 175 16.24 -9.69 9.25
C LEU A 175 15.98 -9.44 10.75
N GLY A 176 14.80 -8.91 11.09
CA GLY A 176 14.35 -8.76 12.47
C GLY A 176 14.32 -10.10 13.22
N ILE A 177 13.90 -11.19 12.58
CA ILE A 177 13.91 -12.53 13.18
C ILE A 177 15.36 -12.96 13.48
N LEU A 178 16.27 -12.80 12.50
CA LEU A 178 17.65 -13.26 12.62
C LEU A 178 18.42 -12.59 13.77
N VAL A 179 18.18 -11.30 13.96
CA VAL A 179 18.83 -10.50 15.00
C VAL A 179 18.25 -10.77 16.40
N ASN A 180 16.97 -11.11 16.49
CA ASN A 180 16.28 -11.32 17.76
C ASN A 180 16.24 -12.79 18.21
N THR A 181 16.47 -13.76 17.32
CA THR A 181 16.44 -15.19 17.67
C THR A 181 17.80 -15.75 18.10
N THR A 182 17.75 -16.61 19.12
CA THR A 182 18.88 -17.46 19.54
C THR A 182 18.77 -18.88 18.98
N SER A 183 17.59 -19.30 18.52
CA SER A 183 17.34 -20.65 18.02
C SER A 183 18.04 -20.88 16.68
N PHE A 184 18.95 -21.86 16.65
CA PHE A 184 19.64 -22.28 15.44
C PHE A 184 18.66 -22.83 14.38
N LYS A 185 17.66 -23.61 14.80
CA LYS A 185 16.60 -24.14 13.92
C LYS A 185 15.86 -23.00 13.21
N LEU A 186 15.47 -21.95 13.96
CA LEU A 186 14.76 -20.82 13.36
C LEU A 186 15.64 -20.05 12.37
N LYS A 187 16.95 -19.92 12.62
CA LYS A 187 17.89 -19.30 11.67
C LYS A 187 18.01 -20.10 10.38
N ILE A 188 18.16 -21.43 10.48
CA ILE A 188 18.24 -22.33 9.32
C ILE A 188 16.98 -22.22 8.44
N ILE A 189 15.80 -22.07 9.04
CA ILE A 189 14.55 -21.93 8.29
C ILE A 189 14.42 -20.51 7.69
N THR A 190 14.75 -19.48 8.47
CA THR A 190 14.50 -18.08 8.07
C THR A 190 15.45 -17.61 6.97
N ILE A 191 16.73 -18.03 7.00
CA ILE A 191 17.73 -17.60 6.02
C ILE A 191 17.32 -17.96 4.58
N PRO A 192 16.96 -19.22 4.24
CA PRO A 192 16.43 -19.58 2.94
C PRO A 192 15.18 -18.77 2.53
N CYS A 193 14.24 -18.53 3.45
CA CYS A 193 13.04 -17.74 3.14
C CYS A 193 13.38 -16.29 2.74
N ILE A 194 14.36 -15.67 3.41
CA ILE A 194 14.87 -14.34 3.07
C ILE A 194 15.57 -14.38 1.71
N ILE A 195 16.43 -15.38 1.46
CA ILE A 195 17.14 -15.53 0.19
C ILE A 195 16.15 -15.69 -0.96
N LEU A 196 15.15 -16.57 -0.81
CA LEU A 196 14.10 -16.76 -1.82
C LEU A 196 13.30 -15.48 -2.06
N SER A 197 12.94 -14.75 -1.00
CA SER A 197 12.23 -13.47 -1.13
C SER A 197 13.07 -12.40 -1.82
N PHE A 198 14.37 -12.40 -1.56
CA PHE A 198 15.31 -11.48 -2.20
C PHE A 198 15.56 -11.85 -3.67
N LEU A 199 15.66 -13.14 -4.00
CA LEU A 199 15.72 -13.63 -5.38
C LEU A 199 14.44 -13.29 -6.16
N ALA A 200 13.27 -13.50 -5.55
CA ALA A 200 11.98 -13.08 -6.12
C ALA A 200 11.95 -11.56 -6.38
N LEU A 201 12.43 -10.75 -5.42
CA LEU A 201 12.56 -9.30 -5.60
C LEU A 201 13.44 -8.97 -6.82
N PHE A 202 14.54 -9.70 -7.03
CA PHE A 202 15.40 -9.48 -8.19
C PHE A 202 14.71 -9.76 -9.51
N VAL A 203 14.04 -10.90 -9.63
CA VAL A 203 13.39 -11.28 -10.88
C VAL A 203 12.18 -10.40 -11.21
N THR A 204 11.68 -9.57 -10.27
CA THR A 204 10.69 -8.52 -10.60
C THR A 204 11.24 -7.43 -11.53
N PHE A 205 12.56 -7.28 -11.63
CA PHE A 205 13.26 -6.19 -12.32
C PHE A 205 12.81 -4.77 -11.91
N CYS A 206 12.18 -4.63 -10.73
CA CYS A 206 11.79 -3.33 -10.20
C CYS A 206 12.99 -2.65 -9.52
N ARG A 207 13.73 -1.83 -10.28
CA ARG A 207 14.89 -1.07 -9.75
C ARG A 207 14.55 -0.26 -8.49
N GLY A 208 13.37 0.36 -8.45
CA GLY A 208 12.88 1.10 -7.28
C GLY A 208 12.77 0.21 -6.03
N GLY A 209 12.30 -1.02 -6.16
CA GLY A 209 12.23 -1.99 -5.06
C GLY A 209 13.61 -2.45 -4.59
N MET A 210 14.54 -2.70 -5.51
CA MET A 210 15.91 -3.08 -5.14
C MET A 210 16.62 -1.95 -4.39
N VAL A 211 16.61 -0.73 -4.94
CA VAL A 211 17.25 0.45 -4.33
C VAL A 211 16.64 0.76 -2.97
N SER A 212 15.30 0.73 -2.85
CA SER A 212 14.64 0.99 -1.58
C SER A 212 14.94 -0.07 -0.52
N THR A 213 15.02 -1.35 -0.89
CA THR A 213 15.45 -2.42 0.02
C THR A 213 16.87 -2.19 0.50
N VAL A 214 17.78 -1.76 -0.37
CA VAL A 214 19.16 -1.39 0.01
C VAL A 214 19.14 -0.23 1.02
N ILE A 215 18.38 0.82 0.76
CA ILE A 215 18.26 1.98 1.68
C ILE A 215 17.74 1.52 3.05
N GLY A 216 16.67 0.73 3.09
CA GLY A 216 16.14 0.16 4.33
C GLY A 216 17.12 -0.79 5.04
N GLY A 217 17.87 -1.59 4.27
CA GLY A 217 18.90 -2.50 4.78
C GLY A 217 20.09 -1.76 5.39
N ILE A 218 20.58 -0.70 4.73
CA ILE A 218 21.63 0.18 5.26
C ILE A 218 21.18 0.81 6.58
N PHE A 219 19.96 1.36 6.61
CA PHE A 219 19.37 1.88 7.85
C PHE A 219 19.33 0.81 8.95
N PHE A 220 18.84 -0.39 8.65
CA PHE A 220 18.77 -1.50 9.59
C PHE A 220 20.17 -1.80 10.16
N ILE A 221 21.16 -1.97 9.30
CA ILE A 221 22.51 -2.36 9.72
C ILE A 221 23.18 -1.28 10.57
N ILE A 222 23.12 -0.01 10.15
CA ILE A 222 23.70 1.11 10.89
C ILE A 222 23.12 1.16 12.30
N TYR A 223 21.78 1.14 12.42
CA TYR A 223 21.13 1.24 13.72
C TYR A 223 21.31 -0.03 14.57
N TYR A 224 21.38 -1.21 13.96
CA TYR A 224 21.75 -2.44 14.65
C TYR A 224 23.11 -2.32 15.35
N ILE A 225 24.12 -1.81 14.63
CA ILE A 225 25.47 -1.60 15.16
C ILE A 225 25.44 -0.57 16.30
N VAL A 226 24.69 0.53 16.14
CA VAL A 226 24.55 1.56 17.19
C VAL A 226 23.94 0.99 18.47
N ILE A 227 22.87 0.19 18.36
CA ILE A 227 22.20 -0.43 19.52
C ILE A 227 23.15 -1.41 20.23
N LYS A 228 23.85 -2.28 19.48
CA LYS A 228 24.78 -3.24 20.07
C LYS A 228 26.04 -2.59 20.65
N SER A 229 26.56 -1.55 20.01
CA SER A 229 27.78 -0.86 20.47
C SER A 229 27.59 -0.12 21.79
N LYS A 230 26.38 0.37 22.10
CA LYS A 230 26.11 1.09 23.36
C LYS A 230 25.94 0.16 24.57
N ASN A 231 25.63 -1.12 24.35
CA ASN A 231 25.32 -2.08 25.41
C ASN A 231 26.46 -3.08 25.71
N LEU A 232 27.67 -2.81 25.21
CA LEU A 232 28.86 -3.62 25.52
C LEU A 232 29.50 -3.13 26.82
N PRO A 233 29.77 -4.03 27.80
CA PRO A 233 30.43 -3.64 29.04
C PRO A 233 31.85 -3.12 28.77
N LEU A 234 32.15 -1.94 29.34
CA LEU A 234 33.41 -1.17 29.18
C LEU A 234 34.70 -1.95 29.54
N ARG A 235 34.60 -3.11 30.19
CA ARG A 235 35.75 -3.86 30.76
C ARG A 235 36.58 -4.69 29.77
N LYS A 236 36.23 -4.76 28.47
CA LYS A 236 37.01 -5.52 27.46
C LYS A 236 37.23 -4.74 26.16
N THR A 237 38.00 -3.67 26.23
CA THR A 237 38.30 -2.74 25.12
C THR A 237 38.83 -3.43 23.86
N GLY A 238 39.63 -4.51 23.99
CA GLY A 238 40.14 -5.30 22.86
C GLY A 238 39.10 -6.16 22.14
N LEU A 239 38.16 -6.77 22.88
CA LEU A 239 37.04 -7.53 22.32
C LEU A 239 35.99 -6.62 21.65
N ILE A 240 35.84 -5.39 22.15
CA ILE A 240 34.98 -4.37 21.54
C ILE A 240 35.51 -3.99 20.14
N ILE A 241 36.82 -3.82 19.97
CA ILE A 241 37.42 -3.52 18.65
C ILE A 241 37.26 -4.71 17.69
N ALA A 242 37.48 -5.94 18.15
CA ALA A 242 37.30 -7.15 17.34
C ALA A 242 35.83 -7.38 16.93
N GLN A 243 34.88 -7.15 17.84
CA GLN A 243 33.45 -7.25 17.55
C GLN A 243 32.95 -6.09 16.67
N LYS A 244 33.46 -4.87 16.85
CA LYS A 244 33.21 -3.75 15.94
C LYS A 244 33.72 -4.06 14.54
N LYS A 245 34.93 -4.63 14.39
CA LYS A 245 35.44 -5.11 13.10
C LYS A 245 34.54 -6.19 12.50
N LYS A 246 34.10 -7.19 13.28
CA LYS A 246 33.18 -8.25 12.81
C LYS A 246 31.82 -7.71 12.37
N LEU A 247 31.28 -6.72 13.07
CA LEU A 247 30.04 -6.04 12.73
C LEU A 247 30.16 -5.15 11.49
N ILE A 248 31.28 -4.44 11.34
CA ILE A 248 31.60 -3.64 10.15
C ILE A 248 31.78 -4.57 8.94
N VAL A 249 32.50 -5.68 9.09
CA VAL A 249 32.66 -6.68 8.02
C VAL A 249 31.31 -7.30 7.65
N LEU A 250 30.45 -7.64 8.61
CA LEU A 250 29.10 -8.13 8.33
C LEU A 250 28.23 -7.07 7.62
N SER A 251 28.36 -5.80 8.02
CA SER A 251 27.70 -4.67 7.36
C SER A 251 28.14 -4.49 5.92
N VAL A 252 29.45 -4.58 5.68
CA VAL A 252 30.05 -4.49 4.34
C VAL A 252 29.59 -5.68 3.50
N ILE A 253 29.61 -6.90 4.03
CA ILE A 253 29.14 -8.12 3.34
C ILE A 253 27.65 -8.02 2.99
N LEU A 254 26.79 -7.58 3.92
CA LEU A 254 25.37 -7.40 3.65
C LEU A 254 25.15 -6.29 2.61
N SER A 255 25.86 -5.16 2.71
CA SER A 255 25.79 -4.08 1.72
C SER A 255 26.25 -4.55 0.34
N ILE A 256 27.31 -5.37 0.28
CA ILE A 256 27.79 -6.04 -0.94
C ILE A 256 26.72 -6.99 -1.48
N ILE A 257 26.08 -7.82 -0.66
CA ILE A 257 24.96 -8.70 -1.07
C ILE A 257 23.79 -7.88 -1.64
N PHE A 258 23.52 -6.71 -1.08
CA PHE A 258 22.46 -5.81 -1.56
C PHE A 258 22.85 -5.03 -2.84
N LEU A 259 24.13 -4.64 -2.97
CA LEU A 259 24.62 -3.77 -4.06
C LEU A 259 25.17 -4.53 -5.26
N LEU A 260 25.75 -5.73 -5.09
CA LEU A 260 26.32 -6.51 -6.21
C LEU A 260 25.27 -6.83 -7.27
N PRO A 261 24.09 -7.35 -6.91
CA PRO A 261 23.06 -7.63 -7.89
C PRO A 261 22.58 -6.37 -8.62
N LEU A 262 22.53 -5.23 -7.91
CA LEU A 262 22.18 -3.94 -8.51
C LEU A 262 23.21 -3.53 -9.57
N ALA A 263 24.50 -3.72 -9.30
CA ALA A 263 25.60 -3.40 -10.21
C ALA A 263 25.73 -4.37 -11.39
N VAL A 264 25.61 -5.68 -11.14
CA VAL A 264 25.75 -6.74 -12.17
C VAL A 264 24.61 -6.70 -13.18
N PHE A 265 23.41 -6.32 -12.75
CA PHE A 265 22.20 -6.35 -13.58
C PHE A 265 21.67 -4.98 -14.00
N TRP A 266 22.35 -3.88 -13.63
CA TRP A 266 21.96 -2.52 -14.03
C TRP A 266 21.67 -2.39 -15.53
N ASN A 267 22.48 -3.09 -16.34
CA ASN A 267 22.43 -3.10 -17.80
C ASN A 267 21.91 -4.42 -18.41
N LYS A 268 21.61 -5.44 -17.60
CA LYS A 268 21.15 -6.75 -18.09
C LYS A 268 19.66 -6.93 -17.83
N PHE A 269 18.84 -6.42 -18.75
CA PHE A 269 17.45 -6.87 -18.86
C PHE A 269 17.45 -8.26 -19.50
N PRO A 270 16.91 -9.33 -18.87
CA PRO A 270 16.51 -10.49 -19.63
C PRO A 270 15.24 -10.12 -20.38
N VAL A 271 15.42 -9.63 -21.62
CA VAL A 271 14.33 -9.51 -22.58
C VAL A 271 14.17 -10.88 -23.21
N TYR A 272 13.19 -11.64 -22.74
CA TYR A 272 12.92 -13.02 -23.16
C TYR A 272 12.47 -13.18 -24.64
N HIS A 273 12.46 -12.11 -25.46
CA HIS A 273 12.14 -12.24 -26.89
C HIS A 273 12.89 -11.27 -27.82
N LYS A 274 13.69 -11.84 -28.74
CA LYS A 274 14.36 -11.14 -29.85
C LYS A 274 13.40 -10.33 -30.74
N LYS A 275 12.14 -10.77 -30.92
CA LYS A 275 11.11 -10.02 -31.68
C LYS A 275 10.63 -8.74 -30.98
N THR A 276 10.78 -8.66 -29.67
CA THR A 276 10.40 -7.49 -28.87
C THR A 276 11.54 -6.47 -28.77
N VAL A 277 12.81 -6.86 -28.97
CA VAL A 277 13.94 -5.92 -28.97
C VAL A 277 13.74 -4.81 -29.99
N ARG A 278 13.15 -5.06 -31.17
CA ARG A 278 12.82 -3.99 -32.15
C ARG A 278 11.67 -3.06 -31.73
N ARG A 279 10.78 -3.50 -30.82
CA ARG A 279 9.65 -2.69 -30.29
C ARG A 279 9.98 -2.02 -28.95
N ILE A 280 10.85 -2.62 -28.14
CA ILE A 280 11.35 -2.03 -26.89
C ILE A 280 12.53 -1.12 -27.18
N SER A 281 13.41 -1.43 -28.15
CA SER A 281 14.42 -0.49 -28.59
C SER A 281 13.78 0.78 -29.14
N SER A 282 12.60 0.73 -29.76
CA SER A 282 11.87 1.93 -30.23
C SER A 282 11.09 2.67 -29.14
N ILE A 283 10.86 2.05 -27.97
CA ILE A 283 10.31 2.71 -26.77
C ILE A 283 11.44 3.28 -25.90
N ILE A 284 12.59 2.59 -25.83
CA ILE A 284 13.80 3.01 -25.12
C ILE A 284 14.60 4.04 -25.96
N SER A 285 14.50 4.04 -27.29
CA SER A 285 15.14 5.02 -28.17
C SER A 285 14.33 6.30 -28.37
N ARG A 286 13.11 6.39 -27.83
CA ARG A 286 12.43 7.67 -27.67
C ARG A 286 13.04 8.37 -26.47
N LYS A 287 13.70 9.50 -26.76
CA LYS A 287 14.51 10.34 -25.86
C LYS A 287 13.84 10.86 -24.58
N ASP A 288 12.59 10.48 -24.28
CA ASP A 288 11.89 10.87 -23.07
C ASP A 288 11.50 9.62 -22.27
N ASN A 289 12.16 9.35 -21.14
CA ASN A 289 11.69 8.29 -20.25
C ASN A 289 10.26 8.61 -19.84
N LEU A 290 9.33 7.68 -20.08
CA LEU A 290 7.90 7.79 -19.75
C LEU A 290 7.62 8.51 -18.42
N ARG A 291 8.33 8.12 -17.35
CA ARG A 291 8.17 8.73 -16.02
C ARG A 291 8.51 10.21 -15.97
N PHE A 292 9.54 10.68 -16.67
CA PHE A 292 9.87 12.10 -16.71
C PHE A 292 8.79 12.91 -17.44
N VAL A 293 8.18 12.36 -18.48
CA VAL A 293 7.02 13.00 -19.14
C VAL A 293 5.84 13.05 -18.18
N LEU A 294 5.50 11.93 -17.53
CA LEU A 294 4.43 11.88 -16.53
C LEU A 294 4.65 12.89 -15.40
N TRP A 295 5.89 13.00 -14.88
CA TRP A 295 6.22 13.94 -13.81
C TRP A 295 6.14 15.38 -14.28
N LYS A 296 6.60 15.69 -15.51
CA LYS A 296 6.47 17.02 -16.10
C LYS A 296 5.00 17.42 -16.25
N ASP A 297 4.18 16.53 -16.80
CA ASP A 297 2.74 16.76 -16.99
C ASP A 297 2.05 16.95 -15.64
N SER A 298 2.38 16.13 -14.65
CA SER A 298 1.86 16.22 -13.28
C SER A 298 2.30 17.50 -12.57
N LEU A 299 3.54 17.97 -12.78
CA LEU A 299 3.99 19.25 -12.24
C LEU A 299 3.22 20.43 -12.85
N ASN A 300 2.86 20.36 -14.13
CA ASN A 300 1.99 21.37 -14.75
C ASN A 300 0.59 21.31 -14.14
N MET A 301 0.05 20.11 -13.95
CA MET A 301 -1.23 19.91 -13.27
C MET A 301 -1.24 20.44 -11.83
N PHE A 302 -0.15 20.28 -11.09
CA PHE A 302 0.02 20.88 -9.77
C PHE A 302 0.09 22.41 -9.83
N ARG A 303 0.79 22.98 -10.83
CA ARG A 303 0.92 24.44 -11.00
C ARG A 303 -0.40 25.13 -11.31
N ASP A 304 -1.34 24.44 -11.96
CA ASP A 304 -2.67 24.98 -12.25
C ASP A 304 -3.58 25.04 -11.02
N ALA A 305 -3.33 24.20 -10.00
CA ALA A 305 -4.09 24.17 -8.76
C ALA A 305 -3.21 23.93 -7.52
N PRO A 306 -2.24 24.80 -7.20
CA PRO A 306 -1.17 24.48 -6.25
C PRO A 306 -1.68 24.41 -4.80
N ILE A 307 -2.69 25.19 -4.43
CA ILE A 307 -3.22 25.21 -3.05
C ILE A 307 -4.17 24.02 -2.82
N ARG A 308 -5.19 23.90 -3.68
CA ARG A 308 -6.33 22.99 -3.51
C ARG A 308 -6.16 21.63 -4.20
N GLY A 309 -5.23 21.51 -5.14
CA GLY A 309 -5.16 20.38 -6.05
C GLY A 309 -6.40 20.28 -6.95
N VAL A 310 -6.46 19.21 -7.73
CA VAL A 310 -7.61 18.93 -8.62
C VAL A 310 -8.76 18.15 -7.93
N GLY A 311 -8.63 17.92 -6.63
CA GLY A 311 -9.51 17.09 -5.82
C GLY A 311 -8.99 15.66 -5.67
N LEU A 312 -9.18 15.08 -4.49
CA LEU A 312 -8.77 13.70 -4.18
C LEU A 312 -9.39 12.71 -5.16
N GLY A 313 -8.63 11.70 -5.60
CA GLY A 313 -9.07 10.65 -6.52
C GLY A 313 -9.36 11.10 -7.97
N ASN A 314 -9.03 12.34 -8.34
CA ASN A 314 -9.36 12.91 -9.66
C ASN A 314 -8.16 13.03 -10.59
N TYR A 315 -6.99 12.49 -10.23
CA TYR A 315 -5.79 12.55 -11.08
C TYR A 315 -6.07 12.03 -12.49
N PHE A 316 -6.55 10.79 -12.62
CA PHE A 316 -6.80 10.15 -13.92
C PHE A 316 -7.88 10.87 -14.76
N ILE A 317 -8.78 11.60 -14.10
CA ILE A 317 -9.85 12.36 -14.76
C ILE A 317 -9.27 13.63 -15.40
N LYS A 318 -8.39 14.33 -14.69
CA LYS A 318 -7.82 15.62 -15.12
C LYS A 318 -6.53 15.49 -15.91
N TYR A 319 -5.77 14.41 -15.72
CA TYR A 319 -4.51 14.14 -16.43
C TYR A 319 -4.57 14.31 -17.97
N PRO A 320 -5.66 13.92 -18.68
CA PRO A 320 -5.73 14.08 -20.14
C PRO A 320 -5.52 15.52 -20.64
N LEU A 321 -5.84 16.54 -19.82
CA LEU A 321 -5.61 17.95 -20.17
C LEU A 321 -4.12 18.33 -20.22
N TYR A 322 -3.29 17.63 -19.46
CA TYR A 322 -1.87 17.92 -19.30
C TYR A 322 -0.97 16.95 -20.06
N LYS A 323 -1.55 15.87 -20.59
CA LYS A 323 -0.82 14.80 -21.26
C LYS A 323 -0.09 15.33 -22.49
N THR A 324 1.24 15.40 -22.39
CA THR A 324 2.13 15.72 -23.54
C THR A 324 2.66 14.46 -24.23
N GLY A 325 2.50 13.31 -23.58
CA GLY A 325 2.89 12.00 -24.09
C GLY A 325 2.11 11.56 -25.33
N LYS A 326 2.82 11.09 -26.36
CA LYS A 326 2.23 10.58 -27.61
C LYS A 326 1.67 9.15 -27.55
N TRP A 327 1.51 8.57 -26.36
CA TRP A 327 0.93 7.23 -26.21
C TRP A 327 -0.60 7.30 -26.24
N GLN A 328 -1.27 6.22 -26.64
CA GLN A 328 -2.74 6.20 -26.77
C GLN A 328 -3.46 5.98 -25.43
N TRP A 329 -2.83 5.28 -24.49
CA TRP A 329 -3.42 4.98 -23.19
C TRP A 329 -3.45 6.20 -22.26
N LEU A 330 -4.27 6.13 -21.21
CA LEU A 330 -4.28 7.09 -20.11
C LEU A 330 -3.73 6.41 -18.86
N THR A 331 -3.01 7.19 -18.04
CA THR A 331 -2.47 6.69 -16.77
C THR A 331 -3.42 7.03 -15.63
N ILE A 332 -3.42 6.18 -14.60
CA ILE A 332 -4.13 6.44 -13.35
C ILE A 332 -3.23 7.12 -12.30
N ASP A 333 -1.91 7.16 -12.52
CA ASP A 333 -0.93 7.70 -11.59
C ASP A 333 0.34 8.21 -12.30
N PRO A 334 1.14 9.08 -11.65
CA PRO A 334 2.41 9.57 -12.19
C PRO A 334 3.62 8.69 -11.89
N HIS A 335 3.45 7.51 -11.28
CA HIS A 335 4.51 6.68 -10.72
C HIS A 335 5.41 7.44 -9.73
N ASN A 336 4.80 8.26 -8.89
CA ASN A 336 5.41 8.96 -7.76
C ASN A 336 4.29 9.35 -6.80
N GLU A 337 4.22 8.69 -5.63
CA GLU A 337 3.13 8.90 -4.68
C GLU A 337 3.05 10.33 -4.17
N LEU A 338 4.20 10.95 -3.87
CA LEU A 338 4.20 12.31 -3.34
C LEU A 338 3.70 13.31 -4.37
N LEU A 339 4.12 13.14 -5.64
CA LEU A 339 3.65 13.97 -6.74
C LEU A 339 2.17 13.72 -7.03
N HIS A 340 1.72 12.47 -6.95
CA HIS A 340 0.31 12.11 -7.12
C HIS A 340 -0.56 12.83 -6.07
N MET A 341 -0.20 12.69 -4.79
CA MET A 341 -0.90 13.37 -3.70
C MET A 341 -0.82 14.89 -3.85
N ALA A 342 0.33 15.45 -4.26
CA ALA A 342 0.48 16.88 -4.52
C ALA A 342 -0.50 17.36 -5.60
N THR A 343 -0.63 16.65 -6.72
CA THR A 343 -1.55 17.04 -7.80
C THR A 343 -3.02 17.00 -7.38
N GLU A 344 -3.42 16.00 -6.60
CA GLU A 344 -4.82 15.85 -6.18
C GLU A 344 -5.21 16.76 -5.02
N THR A 345 -4.30 17.02 -4.10
CA THR A 345 -4.62 17.69 -2.83
C THR A 345 -3.92 19.05 -2.63
N GLY A 346 -3.00 19.41 -3.52
CA GLY A 346 -2.23 20.63 -3.44
C GLY A 346 -1.38 20.72 -2.17
N ILE A 347 -0.99 21.94 -1.83
CA ILE A 347 -0.25 22.27 -0.61
C ILE A 347 -1.06 21.90 0.63
N VAL A 348 -2.40 21.97 0.60
CA VAL A 348 -3.25 21.61 1.75
C VAL A 348 -3.03 20.16 2.17
N GLY A 349 -3.07 19.20 1.23
CA GLY A 349 -2.80 17.81 1.56
C GLY A 349 -1.33 17.54 1.87
N LEU A 350 -0.39 18.23 1.19
CA LEU A 350 1.04 18.12 1.52
C LEU A 350 1.35 18.58 2.95
N CYS A 351 0.71 19.65 3.43
CA CYS A 351 0.82 20.09 4.82
C CYS A 351 0.28 19.02 5.78
N GLY A 352 -0.88 18.42 5.49
CA GLY A 352 -1.42 17.31 6.27
C GLY A 352 -0.45 16.12 6.35
N ILE A 353 0.13 15.72 5.21
CA ILE A 353 1.15 14.66 5.13
C ILE A 353 2.39 15.02 5.94
N GLY A 354 2.88 16.26 5.80
CA GLY A 354 4.05 16.76 6.52
C GLY A 354 3.85 16.72 8.04
N VAL A 355 2.73 17.25 8.54
CA VAL A 355 2.40 17.23 9.98
C VAL A 355 2.26 15.79 10.48
N PHE A 356 1.59 14.92 9.72
CA PHE A 356 1.44 13.51 10.07
C PHE A 356 2.80 12.82 10.26
N PHE A 357 3.72 12.97 9.30
CA PHE A 357 5.05 12.40 9.42
C PHE A 357 5.90 13.04 10.52
N VAL A 358 5.81 14.36 10.74
CA VAL A 358 6.51 15.04 11.84
C VAL A 358 6.10 14.45 13.19
N ILE A 359 4.80 14.26 13.42
CA ILE A 359 4.27 13.70 14.67
C ILE A 359 4.73 12.24 14.84
N ILE A 360 4.64 11.43 13.79
CA ILE A 360 5.09 10.03 13.80
C ILE A 360 6.59 9.93 14.08
N THR A 361 7.41 10.72 13.37
CA THR A 361 8.86 10.73 13.57
C THR A 361 9.21 11.17 14.98
N LYS A 362 8.54 12.21 15.52
CA LYS A 362 8.72 12.64 16.91
C LYS A 362 8.39 11.53 17.89
N ARG A 363 7.23 10.86 17.74
CA ARG A 363 6.81 9.75 18.61
C ARG A 363 7.78 8.56 18.52
N SER A 364 8.13 8.15 17.31
CA SER A 364 9.09 7.07 17.05
C SER A 364 10.45 7.35 17.69
N LEU A 365 10.99 8.56 17.52
CA LEU A 365 12.26 8.96 18.12
C LEU A 365 12.19 9.03 19.65
N GLN A 366 11.09 9.52 20.21
CA GLN A 366 10.87 9.52 21.67
C GLN A 366 10.86 8.09 22.23
N ASN A 367 10.08 7.20 21.61
CA ASN A 367 10.02 5.79 21.99
C ASN A 367 11.42 5.15 21.92
N PHE A 368 12.13 5.33 20.81
CA PHE A 368 13.45 4.75 20.59
C PHE A 368 14.53 5.31 21.54
N ARG A 369 14.48 6.60 21.87
CA ARG A 369 15.49 7.24 22.74
C ARG A 369 15.24 6.99 24.22
N ARG A 370 13.98 7.05 24.67
CA ARG A 370 13.66 7.14 26.10
C ARG A 370 12.90 5.94 26.66
N ARG A 371 12.13 5.21 25.84
CA ARG A 371 11.19 4.21 26.34
C ARG A 371 11.60 2.77 26.06
N PHE A 372 11.98 2.48 24.82
CA PHE A 372 12.29 1.12 24.42
C PHE A 372 13.55 0.60 25.11
N THR A 373 13.45 -0.63 25.62
CA THR A 373 14.62 -1.42 26.05
C THR A 373 15.53 -1.72 24.85
N PRO A 374 16.81 -2.07 25.06
CA PRO A 374 17.68 -2.54 23.99
C PRO A 374 17.07 -3.65 23.13
N GLU A 375 16.37 -4.60 23.75
CA GLU A 375 15.69 -5.71 23.09
C GLU A 375 14.52 -5.22 22.23
N GLU A 376 13.70 -4.31 22.75
CA GLU A 376 12.60 -3.70 22.00
C GLU A 376 13.10 -2.88 20.82
N LYS A 377 14.20 -2.13 20.98
CA LYS A 377 14.82 -1.39 19.85
C LYS A 377 15.23 -2.32 18.72
N LEU A 378 15.72 -3.52 19.03
CA LEU A 378 16.06 -4.52 18.02
C LEU A 378 14.83 -5.14 17.36
N LEU A 379 13.70 -5.25 18.07
CA LEU A 379 12.44 -5.72 17.50
C LEU A 379 11.83 -4.70 16.53
N PHE A 380 11.80 -3.42 16.90
CA PHE A 380 11.21 -2.34 16.09
C PHE A 380 12.10 -1.84 14.94
N LEU A 381 13.35 -2.30 14.87
CA LEU A 381 14.27 -1.97 13.78
C LEU A 381 13.79 -2.49 12.41
N ALA A 382 13.24 -3.71 12.40
CA ALA A 382 12.66 -4.35 11.20
C ALA A 382 11.50 -3.53 10.59
N PRO A 383 10.43 -3.19 11.34
CA PRO A 383 9.34 -2.39 10.80
C PRO A 383 9.79 -0.98 10.40
N ALA A 384 10.74 -0.38 11.13
CA ALA A 384 11.30 0.92 10.75
C ALA A 384 12.05 0.87 9.41
N ALA A 385 12.88 -0.15 9.20
CA ALA A 385 13.57 -0.38 7.94
C ALA A 385 12.58 -0.63 6.79
N GLY A 386 11.53 -1.42 7.02
CA GLY A 386 10.46 -1.64 6.06
C GLY A 386 9.76 -0.34 5.66
N CYS A 387 9.41 0.52 6.63
CA CYS A 387 8.78 1.82 6.36
C CYS A 387 9.69 2.74 5.53
N ILE A 388 10.99 2.77 5.81
CA ILE A 388 11.97 3.55 5.05
C ILE A 388 12.09 3.04 3.61
N ALA A 389 12.09 1.71 3.42
CA ALA A 389 12.06 1.12 2.08
C ALA A 389 10.78 1.52 1.33
N THR A 390 9.60 1.38 1.95
CA THR A 390 8.33 1.80 1.35
C THR A 390 8.39 3.26 0.88
N LEU A 391 8.75 4.19 1.77
CA LEU A 391 8.82 5.62 1.45
C LEU A 391 9.82 5.91 0.32
N SER A 392 10.97 5.22 0.32
CA SER A 392 11.98 5.37 -0.72
C SER A 392 11.46 4.89 -2.09
N GLN A 393 10.75 3.77 -2.14
CA GLN A 393 10.16 3.26 -3.39
C GLN A 393 9.01 4.14 -3.89
N SER A 394 8.20 4.67 -2.98
CA SER A 394 7.06 5.56 -3.29
C SER A 394 7.46 6.86 -3.99
N MET A 395 8.74 7.24 -3.97
CA MET A 395 9.24 8.38 -4.78
C MET A 395 9.29 8.08 -6.28
N VAL A 396 9.24 6.81 -6.68
CA VAL A 396 9.36 6.36 -8.08
C VAL A 396 8.31 5.31 -8.47
N SER A 397 7.27 5.18 -7.66
CA SER A 397 6.18 4.21 -7.80
C SER A 397 4.91 4.72 -7.10
N TYR A 398 3.80 3.99 -7.27
CA TYR A 398 2.44 4.30 -6.77
C TYR A 398 1.95 3.23 -5.75
N ASP A 399 2.86 2.76 -4.91
CA ASP A 399 2.59 1.54 -4.17
C ASP A 399 1.65 1.70 -2.94
N LEU A 400 1.40 2.94 -2.46
CA LEU A 400 0.53 3.19 -1.29
C LEU A 400 -0.96 3.09 -1.64
N HIS A 401 -1.29 3.18 -2.91
CA HIS A 401 -2.63 2.90 -3.41
C HIS A 401 -2.91 1.38 -3.51
N SER A 402 -1.87 0.54 -3.47
CA SER A 402 -2.05 -0.90 -3.32
C SER A 402 -2.39 -1.28 -1.89
N SER A 403 -3.45 -2.05 -1.70
CA SER A 403 -3.86 -2.52 -0.38
C SER A 403 -2.86 -3.47 0.27
N ALA A 404 -2.10 -4.27 -0.50
CA ALA A 404 -1.17 -5.22 0.10
C ALA A 404 0.04 -4.55 0.74
N SER A 405 0.73 -3.65 0.03
CA SER A 405 1.93 -3.00 0.56
C SER A 405 1.61 -1.90 1.57
N SER A 406 0.51 -1.16 1.38
CA SER A 406 0.07 -0.12 2.31
C SER A 406 -0.32 -0.68 3.68
N VAL A 407 -1.02 -1.82 3.75
CA VAL A 407 -1.34 -2.48 5.03
C VAL A 407 -0.07 -2.75 5.85
N TYR A 408 0.95 -3.33 5.23
CA TYR A 408 2.21 -3.63 5.91
C TYR A 408 2.93 -2.35 6.38
N PHE A 409 2.92 -1.31 5.56
CA PHE A 409 3.48 -0.01 5.89
C PHE A 409 2.78 0.63 7.10
N PHE A 410 1.45 0.77 7.07
CA PHE A 410 0.69 1.42 8.15
C PHE A 410 0.70 0.61 9.45
N ILE A 411 0.65 -0.73 9.38
CA ILE A 411 0.83 -1.58 10.56
C ILE A 411 2.26 -1.42 11.10
N GLY A 412 3.29 -1.41 10.24
CA GLY A 412 4.68 -1.17 10.63
C GLY A 412 4.88 0.19 11.31
N LEU A 413 4.30 1.26 10.76
CA LEU A 413 4.28 2.58 11.40
C LEU A 413 3.62 2.54 12.78
N GLY A 414 2.50 1.84 12.91
CA GLY A 414 1.78 1.68 14.17
C GLY A 414 2.62 0.94 15.20
N MET A 415 3.30 -0.14 14.81
CA MET A 415 4.24 -0.86 15.67
C MET A 415 5.34 0.06 16.22
N ILE A 416 5.96 0.89 15.38
CA ILE A 416 7.06 1.77 15.81
C ILE A 416 6.55 2.89 16.73
N CYS A 417 5.31 3.35 16.52
CA CYS A 417 4.67 4.37 17.36
C CYS A 417 4.07 3.80 18.66
N SER A 418 4.00 2.47 18.77
CA SER A 418 3.44 1.78 19.92
C SER A 418 4.21 2.07 21.20
N GLY A 419 3.49 2.12 22.32
CA GLY A 419 4.04 2.40 23.63
C GLY A 419 2.99 3.07 24.50
N GLU A 420 2.95 2.73 25.79
CA GLU A 420 2.02 3.32 26.74
C GLU A 420 2.18 4.85 26.71
N SER A 421 1.13 5.54 26.26
CA SER A 421 1.07 6.99 26.35
C SER A 421 1.03 7.38 27.83
N GLU A 422 2.15 7.88 28.37
CA GLU A 422 2.10 8.90 29.45
C GLU A 422 1.53 10.24 28.92
N GLU A 423 0.68 10.23 27.89
CA GLU A 423 -0.13 11.41 27.59
C GLU A 423 -1.14 11.44 28.72
N THR A 424 -0.75 12.18 29.77
CA THR A 424 -1.56 12.65 30.89
C THR A 424 -2.70 11.72 31.26
N LYS A 425 -2.63 11.14 32.46
CA LYS A 425 -3.83 10.98 33.29
C LYS A 425 -4.43 12.37 33.57
N THR A 426 -4.79 13.15 32.54
CA THR A 426 -6.00 13.92 32.63
C THR A 426 -7.03 12.83 32.80
N GLU A 427 -7.47 12.61 34.04
CA GLU A 427 -8.80 12.06 34.20
C GLU A 427 -9.67 12.82 33.20
N PRO A 428 -10.31 12.15 32.25
CA PRO A 428 -11.24 12.84 31.42
C PRO A 428 -12.37 13.24 32.36
N ALA A 429 -12.31 14.46 32.89
CA ALA A 429 -13.34 15.09 33.71
C ALA A 429 -14.66 15.29 32.93
N PHE A 430 -14.83 14.59 31.81
CA PHE A 430 -15.87 14.81 30.81
C PHE A 430 -16.51 13.53 30.24
N PHE A 431 -15.97 12.32 30.49
CA PHE A 431 -16.30 11.12 29.67
C PHE A 431 -16.73 9.83 30.42
N THR A 432 -17.29 9.91 31.63
CA THR A 432 -17.64 8.71 32.43
C THR A 432 -19.03 8.12 32.18
N THR A 433 -19.91 8.74 31.37
CA THR A 433 -21.29 8.28 31.20
C THR A 433 -21.48 7.30 30.02
N LEU A 434 -22.22 6.21 30.25
CA LEU A 434 -22.60 5.19 29.27
C LEU A 434 -23.19 5.77 27.97
N SER A 435 -23.96 6.87 28.08
CA SER A 435 -24.54 7.61 26.96
C SER A 435 -23.50 8.18 25.99
N LYS A 436 -22.34 8.61 26.48
CA LYS A 436 -21.25 9.14 25.63
C LYS A 436 -20.42 8.01 24.99
N LYS A 437 -20.32 6.83 25.62
CA LYS A 437 -19.71 5.63 25.00
C LYS A 437 -20.50 5.20 23.76
N ILE A 438 -21.83 5.20 23.86
CA ILE A 438 -22.75 4.95 22.73
C ILE A 438 -22.57 6.02 21.65
N LEU A 439 -22.45 7.31 22.03
CA LEU A 439 -22.28 8.43 21.11
C LEU A 439 -21.00 8.36 20.25
N VAL A 440 -19.97 7.64 20.69
CA VAL A 440 -18.74 7.42 19.92
C VAL A 440 -18.76 6.07 19.20
N ILE A 441 -19.19 4.99 19.86
CA ILE A 441 -19.20 3.64 19.28
C ILE A 441 -20.19 3.55 18.10
N VAL A 442 -21.39 4.12 18.23
CA VAL A 442 -22.43 4.01 17.19
C VAL A 442 -21.99 4.65 15.86
N PRO A 443 -21.48 5.91 15.81
CA PRO A 443 -20.96 6.47 14.56
C PRO A 443 -19.80 5.66 13.98
N VAL A 444 -18.91 5.17 14.83
CA VAL A 444 -17.74 4.39 14.42
C VAL A 444 -18.14 3.04 13.80
N VAL A 445 -19.11 2.34 14.40
CA VAL A 445 -19.72 1.11 13.85
C VAL A 445 -20.49 1.43 12.56
N PHE A 446 -21.30 2.50 12.55
CA PHE A 446 -22.07 2.90 11.37
C PHE A 446 -21.17 3.21 10.17
N VAL A 447 -20.12 4.02 10.35
CA VAL A 447 -19.13 4.33 9.32
C VAL A 447 -18.41 3.07 8.84
N SER A 448 -18.13 2.14 9.76
CA SER A 448 -17.48 0.87 9.42
C SER A 448 -18.38 -0.03 8.57
N LEU A 449 -19.64 -0.22 8.97
CA LEU A 449 -20.63 -0.99 8.20
C LEU A 449 -20.94 -0.33 6.85
N TRP A 450 -21.06 1.00 6.82
CA TRP A 450 -21.23 1.76 5.60
C TRP A 450 -20.04 1.58 4.65
N GLY A 451 -18.81 1.62 5.18
CA GLY A 451 -17.59 1.35 4.42
C GLY A 451 -17.56 -0.05 3.83
N MET A 452 -17.84 -1.08 4.65
CA MET A 452 -17.96 -2.47 4.19
C MET A 452 -19.00 -2.62 3.09
N TYR A 453 -20.19 -2.03 3.28
CA TYR A 453 -21.27 -2.09 2.29
C TYR A 453 -20.88 -1.39 0.98
N GLY A 454 -20.17 -0.27 1.06
CA GLY A 454 -19.63 0.43 -0.11
C GLY A 454 -18.66 -0.43 -0.93
N GLU A 455 -17.70 -1.09 -0.29
CA GLU A 455 -16.76 -2.00 -0.96
C GLU A 455 -17.47 -3.24 -1.52
N PHE A 456 -18.46 -3.78 -0.79
CA PHE A 456 -19.29 -4.87 -1.29
C PHE A 456 -20.04 -4.48 -2.57
N LYS A 457 -20.68 -3.30 -2.62
CA LYS A 457 -21.32 -2.80 -3.85
C LYS A 457 -20.34 -2.65 -5.00
N LYS A 458 -19.13 -2.16 -4.74
CA LYS A 458 -18.08 -2.02 -5.76
C LYS A 458 -17.68 -3.37 -6.32
N PHE A 459 -17.48 -4.32 -5.42
CA PHE A 459 -17.10 -5.67 -5.77
C PHE A 459 -18.17 -6.35 -6.64
N ILE A 460 -19.43 -6.36 -6.19
CA ILE A 460 -20.54 -6.95 -6.96
C ILE A 460 -20.83 -6.16 -8.25
N GLY A 461 -20.74 -4.84 -8.20
CA GLY A 461 -20.88 -3.98 -9.38
C GLY A 461 -19.84 -4.31 -10.44
N HIS A 462 -18.59 -4.54 -10.02
CA HIS A 462 -17.50 -4.88 -10.93
C HIS A 462 -17.61 -6.31 -11.48
N TYR A 463 -18.16 -7.25 -10.69
CA TYR A 463 -18.54 -8.56 -11.20
C TYR A 463 -19.54 -8.44 -12.37
N TYR A 464 -20.65 -7.72 -12.16
CA TYR A 464 -21.64 -7.52 -13.23
C TYR A 464 -21.09 -6.76 -14.42
N TYR A 465 -20.21 -5.78 -14.20
CA TYR A 465 -19.53 -5.08 -15.29
C TYR A 465 -18.66 -6.02 -16.13
N ASN A 466 -17.88 -6.91 -15.51
CA ASN A 466 -17.06 -7.88 -16.24
C ASN A 466 -17.93 -8.89 -17.01
N THR A 467 -19.05 -9.32 -16.43
CA THR A 467 -20.04 -10.16 -17.14
C THR A 467 -20.63 -9.42 -18.33
N ALA A 468 -21.01 -8.16 -18.17
CA ALA A 468 -21.52 -7.33 -19.26
C ALA A 468 -20.49 -7.16 -20.38
N LEU A 469 -19.21 -6.91 -20.01
CA LEU A 469 -18.12 -6.79 -20.97
C LEU A 469 -17.93 -8.08 -21.76
N HIS A 470 -17.99 -9.24 -21.09
CA HIS A 470 -17.94 -10.54 -21.76
C HIS A 470 -19.12 -10.72 -22.72
N SER A 471 -20.36 -10.40 -22.32
CA SER A 471 -21.52 -10.48 -23.21
C SER A 471 -21.40 -9.56 -24.43
N LEU A 472 -20.80 -8.38 -24.28
CA LEU A 472 -20.51 -7.49 -25.41
C LEU A 472 -19.52 -8.14 -26.38
N THR A 473 -18.46 -8.80 -25.88
CA THR A 473 -17.50 -9.51 -26.75
C THR A 473 -18.09 -10.72 -27.46
N GLN A 474 -19.22 -11.25 -26.98
CA GLN A 474 -19.99 -12.33 -27.60
C GLN A 474 -21.10 -11.79 -28.52
N GLU A 475 -21.09 -10.50 -28.84
CA GLU A 475 -22.10 -9.84 -29.70
C GLU A 475 -23.53 -10.00 -29.16
N ASN A 476 -23.69 -10.08 -27.83
CA ASN A 476 -24.99 -10.17 -27.16
C ASN A 476 -25.31 -8.86 -26.41
N PRO A 477 -25.80 -7.83 -27.10
CA PRO A 477 -25.98 -6.50 -26.51
C PRO A 477 -27.14 -6.47 -25.50
N GLN A 478 -28.17 -7.32 -25.63
CA GLN A 478 -29.28 -7.39 -24.67
C GLN A 478 -28.80 -7.86 -23.29
N GLU A 479 -27.98 -8.90 -23.26
CA GLU A 479 -27.40 -9.40 -22.02
C GLU A 479 -26.40 -8.39 -21.44
N CYS A 480 -25.60 -7.74 -22.29
CA CYS A 480 -24.71 -6.65 -21.88
C CYS A 480 -25.48 -5.50 -21.20
N ILE A 481 -26.61 -5.05 -21.78
CA ILE A 481 -27.47 -4.03 -21.18
C ILE A 481 -27.99 -4.50 -19.82
N ALA A 482 -28.52 -5.73 -19.73
CA ALA A 482 -29.09 -6.27 -18.50
C ALA A 482 -28.07 -6.31 -17.34
N TYR A 483 -26.84 -6.76 -17.60
CA TYR A 483 -25.79 -6.77 -16.58
C TYR A 483 -25.22 -5.37 -16.29
N SER A 484 -25.09 -4.52 -17.30
CA SER A 484 -24.64 -3.13 -17.12
C SER A 484 -25.61 -2.34 -16.23
N LEU A 485 -26.92 -2.55 -16.38
CA LEU A 485 -27.94 -1.96 -15.50
C LEU A 485 -27.81 -2.45 -14.05
N LYS A 486 -27.51 -3.74 -13.83
CA LYS A 486 -27.23 -4.27 -12.48
C LYS A 486 -25.98 -3.63 -11.88
N ALA A 487 -24.93 -3.45 -12.66
CA ALA A 487 -23.71 -2.77 -12.24
C ALA A 487 -23.96 -1.30 -11.88
N LEU A 488 -24.73 -0.58 -12.71
CA LEU A 488 -25.09 0.83 -12.51
C LEU A 488 -25.98 1.05 -11.29
N ARG A 489 -26.90 0.13 -10.98
CA ARG A 489 -27.70 0.21 -9.73
C ARG A 489 -26.81 0.20 -8.48
N LEU A 490 -25.66 -0.48 -8.54
CA LEU A 490 -24.70 -0.56 -7.43
C LEU A 490 -23.69 0.59 -7.43
N GLN A 491 -23.28 1.06 -8.60
CA GLN A 491 -22.30 2.14 -8.79
C GLN A 491 -22.79 3.15 -9.86
N PRO A 492 -23.75 4.02 -9.52
CA PRO A 492 -24.40 4.91 -10.50
C PRO A 492 -23.53 6.09 -10.97
N TYR A 493 -22.31 6.23 -10.43
CA TYR A 493 -21.38 7.30 -10.78
C TYR A 493 -20.07 6.76 -11.37
N ASN A 494 -20.07 5.49 -11.78
CA ASN A 494 -18.92 4.88 -12.44
C ASN A 494 -19.00 5.16 -13.96
N SER A 495 -18.08 5.96 -14.47
CA SER A 495 -18.07 6.35 -15.89
C SER A 495 -17.85 5.17 -16.82
N LYS A 496 -17.09 4.14 -16.41
CA LYS A 496 -16.89 2.92 -17.22
C LYS A 496 -18.20 2.17 -17.44
N TYR A 497 -19.06 2.11 -16.41
CA TYR A 497 -20.33 1.38 -16.49
C TYR A 497 -21.31 2.11 -17.42
N HIS A 498 -21.34 3.45 -17.33
CA HIS A 498 -22.08 4.28 -18.27
C HIS A 498 -21.55 4.15 -19.70
N ARG A 499 -20.24 4.09 -19.90
CA ARG A 499 -19.65 3.90 -21.23
C ARG A 499 -20.04 2.55 -21.84
N LEU A 500 -19.91 1.47 -21.07
CA LEU A 500 -20.22 0.11 -21.55
C LEU A 500 -21.69 -0.02 -21.97
N ILE A 501 -22.62 0.48 -21.15
CA ILE A 501 -24.04 0.43 -21.50
C ILE A 501 -24.38 1.32 -22.70
N SER A 502 -23.68 2.45 -22.87
CA SER A 502 -23.90 3.34 -24.02
C SER A 502 -23.59 2.62 -25.33
N ILE A 503 -22.46 1.90 -25.38
CA ILE A 503 -22.05 1.09 -26.54
C ILE A 503 -23.09 -0.01 -26.82
N ALA A 504 -23.55 -0.72 -25.78
CA ALA A 504 -24.54 -1.77 -25.95
C ALA A 504 -25.92 -1.26 -26.43
N TYR A 505 -26.34 -0.08 -25.99
CA TYR A 505 -27.55 0.57 -26.50
C TYR A 505 -27.41 1.03 -27.95
N GLU A 506 -26.24 1.55 -28.31
CA GLU A 506 -25.93 1.95 -29.69
C GLU A 506 -25.98 0.75 -30.65
N GLU A 507 -25.36 -0.38 -30.28
CA GLU A 507 -25.43 -1.64 -31.03
C GLU A 507 -26.86 -2.20 -31.12
N SER A 508 -27.70 -1.94 -30.12
CA SER A 508 -29.11 -2.33 -30.10
C SER A 508 -30.06 -1.36 -30.81
N GLY A 509 -29.54 -0.31 -31.46
CA GLY A 509 -30.33 0.73 -32.13
C GLY A 509 -31.08 1.68 -31.21
N GLN A 510 -30.83 1.66 -29.90
CA GLN A 510 -31.48 2.51 -28.88
C GLN A 510 -30.70 3.81 -28.67
N GLN A 511 -30.64 4.65 -29.70
CA GLN A 511 -29.78 5.84 -29.75
C GLN A 511 -30.06 6.86 -28.62
N GLU A 512 -31.32 7.09 -28.27
CA GLU A 512 -31.67 8.07 -27.23
C GLU A 512 -31.13 7.66 -25.85
N LEU A 513 -31.23 6.37 -25.50
CA LEU A 513 -30.69 5.84 -24.25
C LEU A 513 -29.15 5.82 -24.25
N ALA A 514 -28.55 5.51 -25.40
CA ALA A 514 -27.10 5.61 -25.56
C ALA A 514 -26.62 7.04 -25.32
N GLU A 515 -27.29 8.04 -25.90
CA GLU A 515 -26.94 9.45 -25.76
C GLU A 515 -27.04 9.92 -24.30
N GLN A 516 -28.10 9.52 -23.58
CA GLN A 516 -28.26 9.86 -22.16
C GLN A 516 -27.07 9.36 -21.32
N HIS A 517 -26.60 8.14 -21.56
CA HIS A 517 -25.46 7.59 -20.86
C HIS A 517 -24.12 8.18 -21.32
N TYR A 518 -23.94 8.48 -22.60
CA TYR A 518 -22.77 9.21 -23.09
C TYR A 518 -22.66 10.61 -22.45
N ARG A 519 -23.78 11.34 -22.33
CA ARG A 519 -23.84 12.62 -21.60
C ARG A 519 -23.39 12.42 -20.15
N LYS A 520 -23.80 11.33 -19.50
CA LYS A 520 -23.35 11.02 -18.14
C LYS A 520 -21.84 10.75 -18.07
N VAL A 521 -21.27 10.02 -19.03
CA VAL A 521 -19.81 9.84 -19.14
C VAL A 521 -19.09 11.18 -19.25
N LEU A 522 -19.58 12.10 -20.08
CA LEU A 522 -19.02 13.44 -20.22
C LEU A 522 -19.10 14.26 -18.93
N THR A 523 -20.14 14.08 -18.10
CA THR A 523 -20.19 14.74 -16.78
C THR A 523 -19.20 14.16 -15.78
N LEU A 524 -18.97 12.84 -15.80
CA LEU A 524 -18.13 12.14 -14.82
C LEU A 524 -16.65 12.21 -15.18
N THR A 525 -16.33 12.10 -16.47
CA THR A 525 -14.96 12.08 -17.01
C THR A 525 -14.88 12.89 -18.32
N PRO A 526 -15.02 14.22 -18.27
CA PRO A 526 -15.15 15.09 -19.46
C PRO A 526 -13.94 15.09 -20.39
N TYR A 527 -12.77 14.73 -19.88
CA TYR A 527 -11.52 14.82 -20.64
C TYR A 527 -11.03 13.46 -21.17
N HIS A 528 -11.79 12.39 -20.90
CA HIS A 528 -11.50 11.07 -21.41
C HIS A 528 -12.11 10.94 -22.81
N LYS A 529 -11.30 11.21 -23.84
CA LYS A 529 -11.68 11.04 -25.24
C LYS A 529 -11.75 9.56 -25.62
#